data_AF-A8Y0E4-F1
#
_entry.id   AF-A8Y0E4-F1
#
_cell.length_a   1.000
_cell.length_b   1.000
_cell.length_c   1.000
_cell.angle_alpha   90.00
_cell.angle_beta   90.00
_cell.angle_gamma   90.00
#
_symmetry.space_group_name_H-M   'P 1'
#
loop_
_entity.id
_entity.type
_entity.pdbx_description
1 polymer ?
#
loop_
_entity_poly.entity_id
_entity_poly.type
_entity_poly.pdbx_seq_one_letter_code
_entity_poly.pdbx_strand_id
1 'polypeptide(L)'
;MSLRSLIFLSTLFIISASTLKCYEGSRGIVNGEDSSNFVQNVCDDNMTYCFESYNSNLTEVTASCQNMGTDQKLLDVCKMDGKCKERTDIDLTVCCCTADLCNLQDDLKPTPETPEIDGSSEQLNSTDVSSLETTEISDKFVELNETMGLELDLNGTTGGL
;
A
#
# COMPACT_ATOMS: atom_id res chain seq x y z
N MET A 1 -50.74 7.55 -33.95
CA MET A 1 -49.68 6.92 -33.14
C MET A 1 -48.53 6.61 -34.08
N SER A 2 -47.47 7.44 -34.09
CA SER A 2 -46.29 7.22 -34.93
C SER A 2 -45.09 7.01 -34.03
N LEU A 3 -44.60 5.77 -34.07
CA LEU A 3 -43.52 5.21 -33.29
C LEU A 3 -42.19 5.71 -33.86
N ARG A 4 -41.66 6.83 -33.35
CA ARG A 4 -40.30 7.27 -33.66
C ARG A 4 -39.36 6.72 -32.59
N SER A 5 -38.76 5.59 -32.94
CA SER A 5 -37.70 4.90 -32.21
C SER A 5 -36.54 5.85 -31.92
N LEU A 6 -36.43 6.29 -30.67
CA LEU A 6 -35.25 6.96 -30.13
C LEU A 6 -34.33 5.86 -29.61
N ILE A 7 -33.43 5.38 -30.48
CA ILE A 7 -32.28 4.59 -30.06
C ILE A 7 -31.30 5.57 -29.42
N PHE A 8 -31.47 5.83 -28.13
CA PHE A 8 -30.42 6.41 -27.30
C PHE A 8 -29.35 5.35 -27.15
N LEU A 9 -28.34 5.42 -28.03
CA LEU A 9 -27.10 4.66 -27.91
C LEU A 9 -26.36 5.23 -26.69
N SER A 10 -26.75 4.75 -25.49
CA SER A 10 -26.08 5.05 -24.23
C SER A 10 -24.69 4.44 -24.31
N THR A 11 -23.70 5.29 -24.57
CA THR A 11 -22.28 4.98 -24.37
C THR A 11 -22.09 4.74 -22.88
N LEU A 12 -22.15 3.47 -22.51
CA LEU A 12 -21.75 2.97 -21.20
C LEU A 12 -20.23 3.20 -21.09
N PHE A 13 -19.83 4.39 -20.66
CA PHE A 13 -18.46 4.67 -20.25
C PHE A 13 -18.22 3.84 -19.00
N ILE A 14 -17.61 2.67 -19.16
CA ILE A 14 -17.02 1.94 -18.05
C ILE A 14 -15.86 2.82 -17.57
N ILE A 15 -16.12 3.63 -16.54
CA ILE A 15 -15.07 4.31 -15.80
C ILE A 15 -14.30 3.19 -15.13
N SER A 16 -13.20 2.75 -15.73
CA SER A 16 -12.26 1.85 -15.07
C SER A 16 -11.76 2.58 -13.83
N ALA A 17 -12.27 2.22 -12.66
CA ALA A 17 -11.70 2.65 -11.40
C ALA A 17 -10.29 2.05 -11.34
N SER A 18 -9.28 2.84 -11.67
CA SER A 18 -7.88 2.45 -11.48
C SER A 18 -7.63 2.41 -9.98
N THR A 19 -7.51 1.22 -9.43
CA THR A 19 -7.08 0.99 -8.04
C THR A 19 -5.57 1.23 -7.97
N LEU A 20 -5.16 2.18 -7.12
CA LEU A 20 -3.75 2.51 -6.88
C LEU A 20 -2.98 1.28 -6.40
N LYS A 21 -1.73 1.12 -6.85
CA LYS A 21 -0.82 0.11 -6.31
C LYS A 21 0.27 0.77 -5.47
N CYS A 22 0.58 0.21 -4.30
CA CYS A 22 1.68 0.65 -3.47
C CYS A 22 2.54 -0.54 -3.04
N TYR A 23 3.74 -0.28 -2.54
CA TYR A 23 4.44 -1.26 -1.73
C TYR A 23 3.83 -1.31 -0.32
N GLU A 24 3.72 -2.53 0.22
CA GLU A 24 3.32 -2.78 1.59
C GLU A 24 4.33 -3.69 2.29
N GLY A 25 4.58 -3.42 3.57
CA GLY A 25 5.47 -4.22 4.40
C GLY A 25 6.43 -3.35 5.20
N SER A 26 7.45 -3.99 5.76
CA SER A 26 8.47 -3.31 6.54
C SER A 26 9.84 -3.94 6.35
N ARG A 27 10.85 -3.20 6.80
CA ARG A 27 12.21 -3.64 7.04
C ARG A 27 12.58 -3.30 8.48
N GLY A 28 13.28 -4.20 9.15
CA GLY A 28 13.71 -4.01 10.52
C GLY A 28 14.61 -5.14 10.99
N ILE A 29 15.16 -4.98 12.19
CA ILE A 29 15.92 -6.04 12.86
C ILE A 29 14.94 -6.97 13.60
N VAL A 30 14.82 -8.21 13.13
CA VAL A 30 14.00 -9.26 13.74
C VAL A 30 14.93 -10.36 14.22
N ASN A 31 14.90 -10.67 15.52
CA ASN A 31 15.79 -11.66 16.15
C ASN A 31 17.30 -11.42 15.91
N GLY A 32 17.71 -10.16 15.74
CA GLY A 32 19.11 -9.77 15.49
C GLY A 32 19.54 -9.85 14.02
N GLU A 33 18.62 -10.20 13.13
CA GLU A 33 18.86 -10.27 11.68
C GLU A 33 18.06 -9.16 10.96
N ASP A 34 18.67 -8.58 9.92
CA ASP A 34 17.99 -7.62 9.04
C ASP A 34 17.00 -8.36 8.16
N SER A 35 15.72 -8.03 8.29
CA SER A 35 14.62 -8.71 7.62
C SER A 35 13.73 -7.70 6.92
N SER A 36 13.22 -8.07 5.74
CA SER A 36 12.28 -7.27 4.97
C SER A 36 11.22 -8.14 4.30
N ASN A 37 9.99 -7.63 4.19
CA ASN A 37 8.86 -8.36 3.61
C ASN A 37 8.02 -7.51 2.64
N PHE A 38 8.65 -6.56 1.93
CA PHE A 38 7.92 -5.70 1.00
C PHE A 38 7.25 -6.51 -0.13
N VAL A 39 5.99 -6.19 -0.41
CA VAL A 39 5.20 -6.76 -1.50
C VAL A 39 4.49 -5.65 -2.26
N GLN A 40 4.12 -5.91 -3.52
CA GLN A 40 3.24 -5.01 -4.26
C GLN A 40 1.79 -5.31 -3.86
N ASN A 41 1.08 -4.32 -3.33
CA ASN A 41 -0.33 -4.45 -2.99
C ASN A 41 -1.20 -3.56 -3.88
N VAL A 42 -2.40 -4.05 -4.20
CA VAL A 42 -3.46 -3.23 -4.79
C VAL A 42 -4.24 -2.61 -3.64
N CYS A 43 -4.24 -1.29 -3.54
CA CYS A 43 -4.90 -0.60 -2.43
C CYS A 43 -6.42 -0.73 -2.52
N ASP A 44 -7.06 -0.77 -1.36
CA ASP A 44 -8.52 -0.79 -1.24
C ASP A 44 -9.18 0.47 -1.82
N ASP A 45 -10.48 0.38 -2.03
CA ASP A 45 -11.29 1.52 -2.44
C ASP A 45 -11.12 2.69 -1.45
N ASN A 46 -10.87 3.88 -2.00
CA ASN A 46 -10.58 5.14 -1.29
C ASN A 46 -9.16 5.27 -0.69
N MET A 47 -8.33 4.23 -0.74
CA MET A 47 -6.90 4.40 -0.46
C MET A 47 -6.21 5.02 -1.68
N THR A 48 -5.90 6.30 -1.57
CA THR A 48 -5.44 7.14 -2.69
C THR A 48 -4.00 7.64 -2.50
N TYR A 49 -3.33 7.18 -1.45
CA TYR A 49 -1.97 7.58 -1.10
C TYR A 49 -1.11 6.36 -0.81
N CYS A 50 0.12 6.38 -1.30
CA CYS A 50 1.18 5.49 -0.88
C CYS A 50 2.09 6.23 0.11
N PHE A 51 2.34 5.62 1.26
CA PHE A 51 3.23 6.16 2.28
C PHE A 51 4.47 5.29 2.43
N GLU A 52 5.59 5.94 2.68
CA GLU A 52 6.84 5.33 3.13
C GLU A 52 7.29 6.07 4.40
N SER A 53 7.80 5.34 5.40
CA SER A 53 8.56 5.95 6.48
C SER A 53 9.87 5.22 6.66
N TYR A 54 10.93 5.96 7.01
CA TYR A 54 12.25 5.38 7.22
C TYR A 54 13.07 6.20 8.21
N ASN A 55 14.01 5.53 8.89
CA ASN A 55 15.05 6.21 9.65
C ASN A 55 16.25 6.59 8.78
N SER A 56 17.14 7.44 9.30
CA SER A 56 18.30 7.98 8.55
C SER A 56 19.20 6.93 7.90
N ASN A 57 19.30 5.73 8.50
CA ASN A 57 20.14 4.63 8.02
C ASN A 57 19.38 3.54 7.23
N LEU A 58 18.07 3.72 7.00
CA LEU A 58 17.19 2.77 6.30
C LEU A 58 17.15 1.36 6.92
N THR A 59 17.49 1.24 8.20
CA THR A 59 17.41 -0.01 8.94
C THR A 59 15.99 -0.31 9.39
N GLU A 60 15.17 0.73 9.53
CA GLU A 60 13.75 0.65 9.81
C GLU A 60 13.02 1.37 8.69
N VAL A 61 12.21 0.64 7.93
CA VAL A 61 11.43 1.17 6.82
C VAL A 61 10.04 0.57 6.86
N THR A 62 9.00 1.36 6.58
CA THR A 62 7.64 0.85 6.41
C THR A 62 7.02 1.45 5.16
N ALA A 63 6.18 0.68 4.48
CA ALA A 63 5.46 1.09 3.30
C ALA A 63 3.99 0.66 3.41
N SER A 64 3.04 1.52 3.03
CA SER A 64 1.61 1.20 3.12
C SER A 64 0.71 1.98 2.15
N CYS A 65 -0.44 1.39 1.80
CA CYS A 65 -1.60 2.09 1.26
C CYS A 65 -2.31 2.88 2.37
N GLN A 66 -2.76 4.10 2.08
CA GLN A 66 -3.47 4.96 3.06
C GLN A 66 -4.58 5.79 2.42
N ASN A 67 -5.53 6.22 3.26
CA ASN A 67 -6.63 7.14 2.93
C ASN A 67 -6.56 8.41 3.81
N MET A 68 -7.25 9.46 3.38
CA MET A 68 -7.55 10.70 4.10
C MET A 68 -8.30 10.56 5.44
N GLY A 69 -8.54 9.34 5.93
CA GLY A 69 -9.19 9.08 7.23
C GLY A 69 -8.26 8.56 8.32
N THR A 70 -7.02 8.13 8.01
CA THR A 70 -6.20 7.35 8.96
C THR A 70 -5.55 8.23 10.05
N ASP A 71 -4.98 9.39 9.70
CA ASP A 71 -4.45 10.41 10.62
C ASP A 71 -4.19 11.73 9.89
N GLN A 72 -4.78 12.84 10.37
CA GLN A 72 -4.63 14.16 9.76
C GLN A 72 -3.16 14.60 9.62
N LYS A 73 -2.30 14.25 10.59
CA LYS A 73 -0.88 14.61 10.58
C LYS A 73 -0.11 13.91 9.47
N LEU A 74 -0.46 12.65 9.18
CA LEU A 74 0.11 11.90 8.06
C LEU A 74 -0.37 12.48 6.73
N LEU A 75 -1.63 12.91 6.63
CA LEU A 75 -2.17 13.49 5.41
C LEU A 75 -1.62 14.86 5.07
N ASP A 76 -1.23 15.62 6.08
CA ASP A 76 -0.59 16.90 5.86
C ASP A 76 0.73 16.72 5.11
N VAL A 77 1.43 15.58 5.28
CA VAL A 77 2.63 15.21 4.49
C VAL A 77 2.33 15.21 2.99
N CYS A 78 1.21 14.62 2.57
CA CYS A 78 0.84 14.56 1.16
C CYS A 78 0.49 15.93 0.54
N LYS A 79 0.15 16.91 1.38
CA LYS A 79 -0.24 18.27 0.96
C LYS A 79 0.95 19.25 0.92
N MET A 80 2.08 18.88 1.52
CA MET A 80 3.27 19.73 1.52
C MET A 80 3.98 19.67 0.16
N ASP A 81 4.74 20.73 -0.13
CA ASP A 81 5.74 20.68 -1.19
C ASP A 81 6.81 19.63 -0.87
N GLY A 82 7.20 18.86 -1.89
CA GLY A 82 8.15 17.74 -1.76
C GLY A 82 7.59 16.47 -1.14
N LYS A 83 6.41 16.53 -0.48
CA LYS A 83 5.67 15.39 0.07
C LYS A 83 6.46 14.47 1.03
N CYS A 84 7.49 15.00 1.69
CA CYS A 84 8.30 14.28 2.68
C CYS A 84 8.53 15.17 3.91
N LYS A 85 8.31 14.61 5.11
CA LYS A 85 8.47 15.30 6.39
C LYS A 85 9.44 14.56 7.27
N GLU A 86 10.54 15.22 7.60
CA GLU A 86 11.48 14.76 8.62
C GLU A 86 10.98 15.11 10.03
N ARG A 87 11.19 14.18 10.96
CA ARG A 87 10.92 14.24 12.38
C ARG A 87 12.22 13.95 13.13
N THR A 88 13.02 14.99 13.31
CA THR A 88 14.32 14.93 13.99
C THR A 88 14.22 14.54 15.46
N ASP A 89 13.03 14.68 16.06
CA ASP A 89 12.74 14.25 17.43
C ASP A 89 12.79 12.73 17.61
N ILE A 90 12.60 11.97 16.53
CA ILE A 90 12.47 10.50 16.55
C ILE A 90 13.24 9.81 15.42
N ASP A 91 14.14 10.51 14.72
CA ASP A 91 14.89 10.02 13.54
C ASP A 91 14.00 9.29 12.52
N LEU A 92 12.88 9.90 12.15
CA LEU A 92 11.98 9.36 11.12
C LEU A 92 11.71 10.38 10.03
N THR A 93 11.75 9.93 8.79
CA THR A 93 11.21 10.67 7.64
C THR A 93 9.98 9.94 7.15
N VAL A 94 8.91 10.68 6.87
CA VAL A 94 7.67 10.16 6.31
C VAL A 94 7.44 10.81 4.96
N CYS A 95 7.27 10.01 3.91
CA CYS A 95 7.03 10.44 2.55
C CYS A 95 5.68 9.95 2.04
N CYS A 96 5.10 10.71 1.12
CA CYS A 96 3.82 10.41 0.50
C CYS A 96 3.87 10.61 -1.02
N CYS A 97 3.18 9.74 -1.75
CA CYS A 97 2.99 9.85 -3.19
C CYS A 97 1.66 9.22 -3.63
N THR A 98 1.29 9.41 -4.90
CA THR A 98 -0.05 9.04 -5.45
C THR A 98 0.04 8.31 -6.79
N ALA A 99 1.23 7.82 -7.14
CA ALA A 99 1.48 7.07 -8.36
C ALA A 99 1.71 5.60 -8.01
N ASP A 100 1.52 4.70 -8.97
CA ASP A 100 1.73 3.27 -8.70
C ASP A 100 3.18 2.99 -8.26
N LEU A 101 3.31 2.22 -7.19
CA LEU A 101 4.56 1.66 -6.67
C LEU A 101 5.64 2.73 -6.38
N CYS A 102 5.21 3.90 -5.92
CA CYS A 102 6.09 5.07 -5.73
C CYS A 102 6.71 5.18 -4.33
N ASN A 103 6.24 4.41 -3.35
CA ASN A 103 6.56 4.56 -1.92
C ASN A 103 7.62 3.59 -1.42
N LEU A 104 8.66 3.35 -2.23
CA LEU A 104 9.78 2.53 -1.79
C LEU A 104 11.04 2.92 -2.54
N GLN A 105 12.13 3.09 -1.81
CA GLN A 105 13.45 3.33 -2.38
C GLN A 105 13.90 2.18 -3.29
N ASP A 106 14.64 2.49 -4.36
CA ASP A 106 15.01 1.52 -5.40
C ASP A 106 15.77 0.30 -4.84
N ASP A 107 16.65 0.52 -3.87
CA ASP A 107 17.47 -0.54 -3.25
C ASP A 107 16.66 -1.51 -2.37
N LEU A 108 15.43 -1.14 -2.00
CA LEU A 108 14.54 -1.93 -1.16
C LEU A 108 13.46 -2.65 -1.97
N LYS A 109 13.36 -2.36 -3.27
CA LYS A 109 12.33 -2.97 -4.12
C LYS A 109 12.58 -4.48 -4.24
N PRO A 110 11.53 -5.30 -4.05
CA PRO A 110 11.61 -6.73 -4.33
C PRO A 110 12.11 -6.94 -5.76
N THR A 111 13.08 -7.84 -5.93
CA THR A 111 13.47 -8.27 -7.27
C THR A 111 12.28 -9.02 -7.87
N PRO A 112 11.82 -8.67 -9.09
CA PRO A 112 10.76 -9.43 -9.74
C PRO A 112 11.18 -10.90 -9.80
N GLU A 113 10.39 -11.79 -9.21
CA GLU A 113 10.58 -13.22 -9.42
C GLU A 113 10.43 -13.45 -10.93
N THR A 114 11.55 -13.75 -11.58
CA THR A 114 11.51 -14.16 -12.98
C THR A 114 10.82 -15.52 -12.95
N PRO A 115 9.75 -15.77 -13.74
CA PRO A 115 9.20 -17.11 -13.81
C PRO A 115 10.34 -18.04 -14.21
N GLU A 116 10.66 -19.04 -13.39
CA GLU A 116 11.55 -20.11 -13.79
C GLU A 116 10.86 -20.83 -14.94
N ILE A 117 11.14 -20.41 -16.18
CA ILE A 117 10.81 -21.17 -17.37
C ILE A 117 11.74 -22.36 -17.31
N ASP A 118 11.24 -23.46 -16.75
CA ASP A 118 11.92 -24.75 -16.77
C ASP A 118 12.17 -25.12 -18.23
N GLY A 119 13.44 -24.96 -18.62
CA GLY A 119 13.90 -25.10 -19.98
C GLY A 119 13.96 -26.56 -20.38
N SER A 120 12.82 -27.13 -20.74
CA SER A 120 12.79 -28.35 -21.56
C SER A 120 11.80 -28.14 -22.71
N SER A 121 12.37 -27.78 -23.86
CA SER A 121 11.65 -27.72 -25.13
C SER A 121 11.37 -29.12 -25.63
N GLU A 122 10.12 -29.57 -25.63
CA GLU A 122 9.60 -30.50 -26.65
C GLU A 122 8.14 -30.14 -27.02
N GLN A 123 7.87 -30.19 -28.32
CA GLN A 123 6.63 -29.83 -29.02
C GLN A 123 5.43 -30.70 -28.62
N LEU A 124 4.20 -30.15 -28.68
CA LEU A 124 3.10 -30.56 -29.60
C LEU A 124 1.71 -29.99 -29.19
N ASN A 125 1.22 -29.09 -30.05
CA ASN A 125 -0.14 -28.90 -30.58
C ASN A 125 -1.43 -28.97 -29.71
N SER A 126 -2.18 -27.86 -29.79
CA SER A 126 -3.66 -27.69 -29.93
C SER A 126 -4.67 -28.14 -28.85
N THR A 127 -5.60 -27.18 -28.63
CA THR A 127 -7.05 -27.29 -28.36
C THR A 127 -7.55 -26.84 -26.99
N ASP A 128 -8.64 -26.06 -27.05
CA ASP A 128 -9.41 -25.36 -26.03
C ASP A 128 -9.85 -26.13 -24.77
N VAL A 129 -10.40 -25.31 -23.85
CA VAL A 129 -11.45 -25.51 -22.82
C VAL A 129 -11.09 -25.85 -21.36
N SER A 130 -11.49 -24.88 -20.52
CA SER A 130 -12.30 -24.99 -19.28
C SER A 130 -11.64 -25.36 -17.95
N SER A 131 -12.20 -24.70 -16.92
CA SER A 131 -12.23 -25.04 -15.48
C SER A 131 -11.03 -24.49 -14.71
N LEU A 132 -11.15 -23.37 -14.00
CA LEU A 132 -11.84 -23.21 -12.71
C LEU A 132 -11.50 -24.34 -11.75
N GLU A 133 -10.53 -24.10 -10.87
CA GLU A 133 -10.54 -24.67 -9.52
C GLU A 133 -9.86 -23.68 -8.57
N THR A 134 -10.70 -23.10 -7.72
CA THR A 134 -10.35 -22.35 -6.52
C THR A 134 -9.86 -23.36 -5.49
N THR A 135 -8.62 -23.22 -5.02
CA THR A 135 -8.17 -23.89 -3.80
C THR A 135 -7.87 -22.85 -2.75
N GLU A 136 -8.82 -22.74 -1.83
CA GLU A 136 -8.73 -22.02 -0.57
C GLU A 136 -7.53 -22.54 0.24
N ILE A 137 -6.64 -21.64 0.64
CA ILE A 137 -5.68 -21.93 1.71
C ILE A 137 -5.93 -20.93 2.83
N SER A 138 -6.80 -21.41 3.72
CA SER A 138 -6.90 -21.18 5.15
C SER A 138 -6.09 -20.00 5.71
N ASP A 139 -6.87 -18.99 6.11
CA ASP A 139 -6.56 -17.97 7.09
C ASP A 139 -5.65 -18.46 8.23
N LYS A 140 -4.55 -17.74 8.41
CA LYS A 140 -3.93 -17.58 9.73
C LYS A 140 -3.62 -16.10 9.93
N PHE A 141 -4.69 -15.32 10.07
CA PHE A 141 -4.63 -13.98 10.63
C PHE A 141 -3.99 -14.05 12.02
N VAL A 142 -2.81 -13.44 12.16
CA VAL A 142 -2.31 -13.02 13.46
C VAL A 142 -2.88 -11.63 13.67
N GLU A 143 -3.94 -11.54 14.49
CA GLU A 143 -4.40 -10.27 15.05
C GLU A 143 -3.26 -9.66 15.87
N LEU A 144 -2.60 -8.64 15.31
CA LEU A 144 -1.81 -7.71 16.10
C LEU A 144 -2.76 -6.63 16.61
N ASN A 145 -3.13 -6.81 17.87
CA ASN A 145 -3.86 -5.89 18.72
C ASN A 145 -3.48 -4.41 18.54
N GLU A 146 -4.47 -3.60 18.19
CA GLU A 146 -4.46 -2.17 18.46
C GLU A 146 -4.46 -1.95 19.98
N THR A 147 -3.43 -1.27 20.52
CA THR A 147 -3.49 -0.35 21.67
C THR A 147 -2.09 0.10 22.08
N MET A 148 -1.54 1.11 21.39
CA MET A 148 -0.62 2.05 22.05
C MET A 148 -1.42 3.30 22.40
N GLY A 149 -2.06 3.24 23.57
CA GLY A 149 -2.64 4.41 24.22
C GLY A 149 -1.53 5.35 24.65
N LEU A 150 -1.46 6.52 24.00
CA LEU A 150 -0.79 7.69 24.56
C LEU A 150 -1.81 8.46 25.40
N GLU A 151 -2.10 7.95 26.60
CA GLU A 151 -2.59 8.81 27.68
C GLU A 151 -1.39 9.58 28.24
N LEU A 152 -1.29 10.86 27.89
CA LEU A 152 -0.47 11.81 28.64
C LEU A 152 -1.43 12.75 29.37
N ASP A 153 -1.59 12.48 30.66
CA ASP A 153 -2.23 13.33 31.64
C ASP A 153 -1.67 14.77 31.53
N LEU A 154 -2.51 15.69 31.06
CA LEU A 154 -2.28 17.12 31.25
C LEU A 154 -2.55 17.44 32.72
N ASN A 155 -1.49 17.35 33.53
CA ASN A 155 -1.48 17.90 34.87
C ASN A 155 -1.59 19.42 34.78
N GLY A 156 -2.82 19.93 34.86
CA GLY A 156 -3.12 21.35 34.95
C GLY A 156 -2.68 21.88 36.31
N THR A 157 -1.53 22.56 36.34
CA THR A 157 -1.15 23.39 37.50
C THR A 157 -2.00 24.65 37.51
N THR A 158 -3.06 24.60 38.31
CA THR A 158 -3.75 25.77 38.85
C THR A 158 -2.84 26.46 39.87
N GLY A 159 -2.61 27.76 39.69
CA GLY A 159 -2.02 28.66 40.69
C GLY A 159 -1.81 30.04 40.03
N GLY A 160 -2.50 31.12 40.37
CA GLY A 160 -3.17 31.45 41.62
C GLY A 160 -2.31 32.38 42.46
N LEU A 161 -2.11 33.62 41.98
CA LEU A 161 -2.02 34.89 42.73
C LEU A 161 -1.75 36.06 41.79
#